data_AF-A0A401UHL7-F1
#
_entry.id   AF-A0A401UHL7-F1
#
_cell.length_a   1.000
_cell.length_b   1.000
_cell.length_c   1.000
_cell.angle_alpha   90.00
_cell.angle_beta   90.00
_cell.angle_gamma   90.00
#
_symmetry.space_group_name_H-M   'P 1'
#
loop_
_entity.id
_entity.type
_entity.pdbx_description
1 polymer ?
#
loop_
_entity_poly.entity_id
_entity_poly.type
_entity_poly.pdbx_seq_one_letter_code
_entity_poly.pdbx_strand_id
1 'polypeptide(L)' 'MSLLKSKKKSKEHSRSLFVVKDIKEGELLTEENIRSIRSGFGMKTKYIKDILGKTVKMDLKKGTPMDWKFIKEDKLI' A
#
# COMPACT_ATOMS: atom_id res chain seq x y z
N MET A 1 16.16 -1.42 -34.42
CA MET A 1 16.04 -0.26 -33.51
C MET A 1 15.17 -0.68 -32.34
N SER A 2 15.66 -0.52 -31.11
CA SER A 2 15.00 -0.87 -29.85
C SER A 2 13.85 0.10 -29.53
N LEU A 3 13.01 -0.25 -28.53
CA LEU A 3 11.90 0.50 -27.91
C LEU A 3 10.54 0.25 -28.62
N LEU A 4 9.45 -0.18 -27.98
CA LEU A 4 9.02 -0.04 -26.59
C LEU A 4 8.46 -1.35 -26.04
N LYS A 5 8.95 -1.78 -24.87
CA LYS A 5 8.24 -2.75 -24.02
C LYS A 5 6.97 -2.06 -23.47
N SER A 6 5.87 -2.10 -24.21
CA SER A 6 4.52 -1.79 -23.73
C SER A 6 4.05 -2.88 -22.75
N LYS A 7 4.72 -2.96 -21.59
CA LYS A 7 4.31 -3.85 -20.49
C LYS A 7 3.05 -3.27 -19.84
N LYS A 8 1.91 -3.87 -20.23
CA LYS A 8 0.73 -4.14 -19.39
C LYS A 8 -0.11 -2.92 -18.96
N LYS A 9 -0.84 -2.33 -19.93
CA LYS A 9 -2.16 -1.71 -19.68
C LYS A 9 -3.18 -2.82 -19.37
N SER A 10 -3.23 -3.30 -18.13
CA SER A 10 -4.27 -4.21 -17.61
C SER A 10 -4.22 -4.31 -16.09
N LYS A 11 -4.06 -3.18 -15.41
CA LYS A 11 -4.19 -3.10 -13.93
C LYS A 11 -5.18 -2.04 -13.46
N GLU A 12 -5.91 -1.40 -14.39
CA GLU A 12 -6.84 -0.29 -14.10
C GLU A 12 -8.06 -0.69 -13.26
N HIS A 13 -8.34 -1.98 -13.08
CA HIS A 13 -9.44 -2.46 -12.22
C HIS A 13 -8.98 -3.29 -11.01
N SER A 14 -7.69 -3.33 -10.70
CA SER A 14 -7.23 -4.03 -9.49
C SER A 14 -7.55 -3.19 -8.27
N ARG A 15 -8.22 -3.80 -7.27
CA ARG A 15 -8.37 -3.19 -5.95
C ARG A 15 -6.97 -2.99 -5.36
N SER A 16 -6.68 -1.76 -4.92
CA SER A 16 -5.41 -1.41 -4.29
C SER A 16 -5.66 -0.88 -2.89
N LEU A 17 -4.69 -1.04 -2.00
CA LEU A 17 -4.74 -0.58 -0.62
C LEU A 17 -4.38 0.91 -0.56
N PHE A 18 -5.21 1.65 0.16
CA PHE A 18 -5.04 3.07 0.41
C PHE A 18 -5.24 3.37 1.88
N VAL A 19 -4.51 4.37 2.34
CA VAL A 19 -4.65 4.93 3.67
C VAL A 19 -5.94 5.75 3.71
N VAL A 20 -6.87 5.41 4.60
CA VAL A 20 -8.18 6.10 4.75
C VAL A 20 -8.24 6.98 6.00
N LYS A 21 -7.24 6.89 6.86
CA LYS A 21 -7.09 7.68 8.09
C LYS A 21 -5.63 8.12 8.20
N ASP A 22 -5.36 9.29 8.75
CA ASP A 22 -3.99 9.75 8.97
C ASP A 22 -3.28 8.81 9.96
N ILE A 23 -2.09 8.35 9.57
CA ILE A 23 -1.23 7.40 10.32
C ILE A 23 0.08 8.12 10.56
N LYS A 24 0.56 8.17 11.80
CA LYS A 24 1.87 8.74 12.11
C LYS A 24 2.99 7.72 11.96
N GLU A 25 4.22 8.20 11.80
CA GLU A 25 5.41 7.35 11.89
C GLU A 25 5.38 6.51 13.17
N GLY A 26 5.63 5.21 13.04
CA GLY A 26 5.62 4.26 14.16
C GLY A 26 4.23 3.75 14.54
N GLU A 27 3.15 4.25 13.93
CA GLU A 27 1.78 3.80 14.21
C GLU A 27 1.45 2.50 13.47
N LEU A 28 0.57 1.69 14.05
CA LEU A 28 0.16 0.39 13.53
C LEU A 28 -0.85 0.52 12.38
N LEU A 29 -0.65 -0.31 11.36
CA LEU A 29 -1.57 -0.48 10.26
C LEU A 29 -2.70 -1.42 10.68
N THR A 30 -3.93 -0.91 10.67
CA THR A 30 -5.16 -1.64 10.97
C THR A 30 -6.13 -1.59 9.78
N GLU A 31 -7.17 -2.44 9.78
CA GLU A 31 -8.21 -2.43 8.72
C GLU A 31 -9.06 -1.16 8.76
N GLU A 32 -9.02 -0.41 9.86
CA GLU A 32 -9.67 0.89 9.98
C GLU A 32 -8.87 1.99 9.28
N ASN A 33 -7.53 1.88 9.30
CA ASN A 33 -6.63 2.86 8.73
C ASN A 33 -6.32 2.59 7.25
N ILE A 34 -6.40 1.33 6.81
CA ILE A 34 -6.19 0.91 5.42
C ILE A 34 -7.48 0.34 4.84
N ARG A 35 -7.87 0.82 3.67
CA ARG A 35 -8.99 0.26 2.91
C ARG A 35 -8.62 -0.04 1.47
N SER A 36 -9.29 -1.03 0.90
CA SER A 36 -9.20 -1.29 -0.54
C SER A 36 -10.05 -0.31 -1.35
N ILE A 37 -9.43 0.38 -2.32
CA ILE A 37 -10.10 1.32 -3.24
C ILE A 37 -9.85 0.88 -4.69
N ARG A 38 -10.82 1.10 -5.58
CA ARG A 38 -10.73 0.79 -7.03
C ARG A 38 -9.97 1.89 -7.79
N SER A 39 -8.73 2.16 -7.39
CA SER A 39 -7.92 3.21 -8.02
C SER A 39 -6.96 2.68 -9.07
N GLY A 40 -6.71 1.38 -9.16
CA GLY A 40 -5.76 0.77 -10.13
C GLY A 40 -4.27 1.06 -9.85
N PHE A 41 -3.97 1.90 -8.86
CA PHE A 41 -2.62 2.31 -8.45
C PHE A 41 -2.43 2.00 -6.96
N GLY A 42 -1.38 1.26 -6.58
CA GLY A 42 -1.06 0.92 -5.18
C GLY A 42 -0.95 -0.59 -4.90
N MET A 43 -0.69 -0.96 -3.64
CA MET A 43 -0.48 -2.35 -3.23
C MET A 43 -1.74 -3.22 -3.38
N LYS A 44 -1.58 -4.47 -3.82
CA LYS A 44 -2.72 -5.41 -3.95
C LYS A 44 -3.34 -5.71 -2.58
N THR A 45 -4.67 -5.75 -2.53
CA THR A 45 -5.44 -6.07 -1.31
C THR A 45 -5.10 -7.39 -0.65
N LYS A 46 -4.54 -8.35 -1.40
CA LYS A 46 -4.10 -9.64 -0.86
C LYS A 46 -3.05 -9.49 0.26
N TYR A 47 -2.26 -8.42 0.23
CA TYR A 47 -1.21 -8.16 1.22
C TYR A 47 -1.74 -7.46 2.48
N ILE A 48 -3.03 -7.14 2.56
CA ILE A 48 -3.57 -6.42 3.72
C ILE A 48 -3.26 -7.18 5.01
N LYS A 49 -3.39 -8.50 5.01
CA LYS A 49 -3.07 -9.36 6.17
C LYS A 49 -1.58 -9.37 6.53
N ASP A 50 -0.69 -9.23 5.54
CA ASP A 50 0.76 -9.18 5.78
C ASP A 50 1.21 -7.84 6.38
N ILE A 51 0.50 -6.75 6.05
CA ILE A 51 0.83 -5.40 6.51
C ILE A 51 0.06 -5.01 7.78
N LEU A 52 -1.05 -5.69 8.08
CA LEU A 52 -1.81 -5.51 9.32
C LEU A 52 -0.92 -5.86 10.52
N GLY A 53 -0.89 -4.97 11.50
CA GLY A 53 -0.01 -5.08 12.66
C GLY A 53 1.45 -4.67 12.40
N LYS A 54 1.81 -4.27 11.17
CA LYS A 54 3.09 -3.59 10.91
C LYS A 54 2.98 -2.11 11.23
N THR A 55 4.11 -1.50 11.55
CA THR A 55 4.20 -0.05 11.74
C THR A 55 4.66 0.64 10.47
N VAL A 56 4.25 1.90 10.29
CA VAL A 56 4.78 2.72 9.20
C VAL A 56 6.07 3.39 9.61
N LYS A 57 6.96 3.63 8.65
CA LYS A 57 8.25 4.29 8.88
C LYS A 57 8.22 5.81 8.63
N MET A 58 7.06 6.35 8.26
CA MET A 58 6.83 7.79 8.06
C MET A 58 5.34 8.10 8.23
N ASP A 59 5.01 9.38 8.37
CA ASP A 59 3.62 9.82 8.38
C ASP A 59 2.93 9.59 7.02
N LEU A 60 1.74 9.00 7.06
CA LEU A 60 0.89 8.77 5.91
C LEU A 60 -0.42 9.52 6.13
N LYS A 61 -0.82 10.31 5.14
CA LYS A 61 -2.10 11.02 5.16
C LYS A 61 -3.21 10.17 4.54
N LYS A 62 -4.44 10.49 4.90
CA LYS A 62 -5.61 9.94 4.20
C LYS A 62 -5.52 10.23 2.69
N GLY A 63 -5.75 9.20 1.88
CA GLY A 63 -5.66 9.24 0.42
C GLY A 63 -4.29 8.83 -0.13
N THR A 64 -3.31 8.54 0.72
CA THR A 64 -2.00 8.06 0.26
C THR A 64 -2.09 6.61 -0.23
N PRO A 65 -1.55 6.28 -1.42
CA PRO A 65 -1.45 4.91 -1.90
C PRO A 65 -0.51 4.12 -0.99
N MET A 66 -0.98 2.99 -0.48
CA MET A 66 -0.16 2.16 0.39
C MET A 66 0.85 1.37 -0.43
N ASP A 67 2.10 1.36 0.03
CA ASP A 67 3.24 0.72 -0.62
C ASP A 67 4.17 0.07 0.41
N TRP A 68 4.87 -0.99 0.01
CA TRP A 68 5.84 -1.70 0.88
C TRP A 68 6.96 -0.78 1.36
N LYS A 69 7.21 0.30 0.62
CA LYS A 69 8.20 1.31 1.00
C LYS A 69 7.87 2.00 2.31
N PHE A 70 6.60 2.11 2.69
CA PHE A 70 6.19 2.81 3.91
C PHE A 70 6.17 1.92 5.14
N ILE A 71 6.29 0.60 4.95
CA ILE A 71 6.16 -0.37 6.03
C ILE A 71 7.52 -0.59 6.67
N LYS A 72 7.55 -0.54 8.00
CA LYS A 72 8.72 -0.90 8.80
C LYS A 72 8.76 -2.42 8.86
N GLU A 73 9.70 -3.01 8.12
CA GLU A 73 9.88 -4.46 8.11
C GLU A 73 10.55 -4.89 9.41
N ASP A 74 9.74 -5.20 10.41
CA ASP A 74 10.24 -5.79 11.64
C ASP A 74 10.62 -7.24 11.32
N LYS A 75 11.90 -7.45 11.01
CA LYS A 75 12.54 -8.75 11.01
C LYS A 75 12.60 -9.19 12.47
N LEU A 76 11.64 -10.01 12.88
CA LEU A 76 11.83 -10.84 14.05
C LEU A 76 13.01 -11.76 13.73
N ILE A 77 14.10 -11.55 14.48
CA ILE A 77 15.38 -12.26 14.39
C ILE A 77 15.17 -13.69 14.90
#